data_AF-A0A1F9UC49-F1
#
_entry.id   AF-A0A1F9UC49-F1
#
_cell.length_a   1.000
_cell.length_b   1.000
_cell.length_c   1.000
_cell.angle_alpha   90.00
_cell.angle_beta   90.00
_cell.angle_gamma   90.00
#
_symmetry.space_group_name_H-M   'P 1'
#
loop_
_entity.id
_entity.type
_entity.pdbx_description
1 polymer ?
#
loop_
_entity_poly.entity_id
_entity_poly.type
_entity_poly.pdbx_seq_one_letter_code
_entity_poly.pdbx_strand_id
1 'polypeptide(L)'
;MAFVVERWLYFKRINANPEEALLKIRNSLMGGRIDEALSILGKVNGNPVLTVIEAGVKNSQLPKEQVGEMMRAASLKQRAMMERNLVVLGTLGNTAPFIGLLGTVMGIIQAFHDLAGPQAAANGASVVAVGIAEALVATAAGLFVAIPAVVFYNYFLKRVKLVLTDTEVAIVEMMVLLSLRGSEATGKTHAR
;
A
#
# COMPACT_ATOMS: atom_id res chain seq x y z
N MET A 1 -4.02 12.42 -9.62
CA MET A 1 -2.68 12.08 -10.17
C MET A 1 -1.53 12.25 -9.19
N ALA A 2 -1.47 13.29 -8.36
CA ALA A 2 -0.38 13.48 -7.37
C ALA A 2 -0.12 12.25 -6.48
N PHE A 3 -1.17 11.63 -5.93
CA PHE A 3 -1.04 10.41 -5.12
C PHE A 3 -0.46 9.21 -5.88
N VAL A 4 -0.73 9.10 -7.19
CA VAL A 4 -0.16 8.04 -8.03
C VAL A 4 1.35 8.25 -8.17
N VAL A 5 1.78 9.47 -8.48
CA VAL A 5 3.21 9.81 -8.62
C VAL A 5 3.95 9.60 -7.30
N GLU A 6 3.36 10.06 -6.20
CA GLU A 6 3.94 9.88 -4.87
C GLU A 6 4.09 8.39 -4.51
N ARG A 7 3.06 7.57 -4.72
CA ARG A 7 3.14 6.11 -4.50
C ARG A 7 4.14 5.44 -5.44
N TRP A 8 4.20 5.86 -6.69
CA TRP A 8 5.18 5.35 -7.64
C TRP A 8 6.62 5.61 -7.18
N LEU A 9 6.92 6.84 -6.76
CA LEU A 9 8.23 7.22 -6.22
C LEU A 9 8.54 6.48 -4.92
N TYR A 10 7.54 6.32 -4.04
CA TYR A 10 7.67 5.57 -2.80
C TYR A 10 8.07 4.10 -3.08
N PHE A 11 7.32 3.38 -3.91
CA PHE A 11 7.63 1.98 -4.23
C PHE A 11 8.91 1.83 -5.05
N LYS A 12 9.27 2.80 -5.90
CA LYS A 12 10.55 2.78 -6.61
C LYS A 12 11.75 2.93 -5.66
N ARG A 13 11.59 3.60 -4.52
CA ARG A 13 12.62 3.72 -3.48
C ARG A 13 12.78 2.45 -2.63
N ILE A 14 11.78 1.57 -2.59
CA ILE A 14 11.83 0.29 -1.85
C ILE A 14 12.77 -0.75 -2.51
N ASN A 15 13.33 -0.45 -3.69
CA ASN A 15 14.06 -1.39 -4.56
C ASN A 15 15.46 -1.84 -4.07
N ALA A 16 15.76 -1.75 -2.77
CA ALA A 16 16.96 -2.38 -2.22
C ALA A 16 16.74 -3.90 -2.20
N ASN A 17 17.67 -4.67 -2.76
CA ASN A 17 17.60 -6.13 -2.81
C ASN A 17 17.62 -6.71 -1.37
N PRO A 18 16.48 -7.15 -0.82
CA PRO A 18 16.41 -7.57 0.57
C PRO A 18 17.18 -8.88 0.76
N GLU A 19 17.26 -9.75 -0.26
CA GLU A 19 17.87 -11.08 -0.15
C GLU A 19 19.35 -11.01 0.25
N GLU A 20 20.14 -10.16 -0.41
CA GLU A 20 21.57 -10.04 -0.13
C GLU A 20 21.80 -9.49 1.30
N ALA A 21 20.98 -8.53 1.72
CA ALA A 21 21.05 -7.97 3.06
C ALA A 21 20.65 -9.01 4.11
N LEU A 22 19.57 -9.76 3.87
CA LEU A 22 19.10 -10.83 4.76
C LEU A 22 20.13 -11.95 4.90
N LEU A 23 20.80 -12.34 3.81
CA LEU A 23 21.88 -13.33 3.86
C LEU A 23 23.05 -12.87 4.76
N LYS A 24 23.48 -11.61 4.62
CA LYS A 24 24.54 -11.04 5.47
C LYS A 24 24.09 -10.97 6.93
N ILE A 25 22.87 -10.52 7.19
CA ILE A 25 22.28 -10.44 8.54
C ILE A 25 22.20 -11.83 9.18
N ARG A 26 21.70 -12.83 8.46
CA ARG A 26 21.65 -14.23 8.91
C ARG A 26 23.03 -14.73 9.30
N ASN A 27 24.05 -14.50 8.47
CA ASN A 27 25.42 -14.95 8.74
C ASN A 27 26.00 -14.26 10.00
N SER A 28 25.78 -12.96 10.17
CA SER A 28 26.19 -12.23 11.38
C SER A 28 25.49 -12.74 12.63
N LEU A 29 24.19 -13.04 12.55
CA LEU A 29 23.40 -13.54 13.68
C LEU A 29 23.77 -14.97 14.11
N MET A 30 24.09 -15.85 13.15
CA MET A 30 24.64 -17.19 13.42
C MET A 30 26.01 -17.09 14.10
N GLY A 31 26.83 -16.10 13.72
CA GLY A 31 28.10 -15.80 14.37
C GLY A 31 27.98 -15.08 15.72
N GLY A 32 26.76 -14.83 16.23
CA GLY A 32 26.51 -14.11 17.49
C GLY A 32 26.78 -12.60 17.42
N ARG A 33 27.07 -12.03 16.24
CA ARG A 33 27.44 -10.62 16.06
C ARG A 33 26.21 -9.76 15.81
N ILE A 34 25.49 -9.43 16.88
CA ILE A 34 24.26 -8.62 16.83
C ILE A 34 24.55 -7.19 16.36
N ASP A 35 25.66 -6.60 16.81
CA ASP A 35 26.05 -5.23 16.44
C ASP A 35 26.34 -5.10 14.94
N GLU A 36 26.96 -6.12 14.35
CA GLU A 36 27.22 -6.17 12.90
C GLU A 36 25.90 -6.20 12.12
N ALA A 37 24.94 -7.03 12.55
CA ALA A 37 23.61 -7.12 11.94
C ALA A 37 22.85 -5.79 12.01
N LEU A 38 22.88 -5.10 13.17
CA LEU A 38 22.27 -3.78 13.32
C LEU A 38 22.96 -2.72 12.45
N SER A 39 24.28 -2.79 12.26
CA SER A 39 25.00 -1.86 11.37
C SER A 39 24.59 -2.01 9.90
N ILE A 40 24.29 -3.24 9.45
CA ILE A 40 23.83 -3.53 8.08
C ILE A 40 22.41 -2.99 7.92
N LEU A 41 21.55 -3.23 8.90
CA LEU A 41 20.16 -2.74 8.92
C LEU A 41 20.09 -1.21 8.91
N GLY A 42 20.94 -0.52 9.67
CA GLY A 42 20.99 0.94 9.70
C GLY A 42 21.46 1.61 8.40
N LYS A 43 22.06 0.84 7.47
CA LYS A 43 22.49 1.34 6.15
C LYS A 43 21.39 1.24 5.09
N VAL A 44 20.36 0.42 5.31
CA VAL A 44 19.30 0.18 4.33
C VAL A 44 17.99 0.80 4.80
N ASN A 45 17.81 2.08 4.47
CA ASN A 45 16.61 2.81 4.82
C ASN A 45 15.46 2.56 3.84
N GLY A 46 14.27 2.32 4.38
CA GLY A 46 13.01 2.32 3.62
C GLY A 46 12.57 0.97 3.04
N ASN A 47 13.32 -0.12 3.23
CA ASN A 47 12.84 -1.47 2.88
C ASN A 47 12.00 -2.04 4.05
N PRO A 48 10.72 -2.40 3.82
CA PRO A 48 9.85 -2.91 4.88
C PRO A 48 10.34 -4.22 5.51
N VAL A 49 10.89 -5.14 4.72
CA VAL A 49 11.39 -6.43 5.20
C VAL A 49 12.53 -6.22 6.19
N LEU A 50 13.49 -5.36 5.84
CA LEU A 50 14.62 -5.06 6.71
C LEU A 50 14.20 -4.30 7.97
N THR A 51 13.22 -3.40 7.86
CA THR A 51 12.67 -2.69 9.02
C THR A 51 12.02 -3.67 10.03
N VAL A 52 11.36 -4.70 9.53
CA VAL A 52 10.77 -5.74 10.37
C VAL A 52 11.83 -6.63 11.01
N ILE A 53 12.84 -7.04 10.25
CA ILE A 53 13.97 -7.80 10.81
C ILE A 53 14.74 -7.00 11.85
N GLU A 54 14.90 -5.70 11.66
CA GLU A 54 15.50 -4.80 12.66
C GLU A 54 14.73 -4.82 13.98
N ALA A 55 13.40 -4.81 13.94
CA ALA A 55 12.58 -4.96 15.13
C ALA A 55 12.86 -6.30 15.85
N GLY A 56 13.05 -7.39 15.10
CA GLY A 56 13.42 -8.69 15.66
C GLY A 56 14.81 -8.69 16.30
N VAL A 57 15.81 -8.15 15.60
CA VAL A 57 17.20 -8.09 16.08
C VAL A 57 17.33 -7.20 17.32
N LYS A 58 16.69 -6.03 17.36
CA LYS A 58 16.70 -5.15 18.53
C LYS A 58 16.09 -5.78 19.78
N ASN A 59 15.11 -6.66 19.58
CA ASN A 59 14.40 -7.33 20.67
C ASN A 59 14.88 -8.76 20.91
N SER A 60 16.02 -9.18 20.35
CA SER A 60 16.47 -10.58 20.38
C SER A 60 16.77 -11.13 21.79
N GLN A 61 16.76 -10.28 22.82
CA GLN A 61 16.90 -10.67 24.22
C GLN A 61 15.59 -11.14 24.85
N LEU A 62 14.44 -10.83 24.23
CA LEU A 62 13.12 -11.27 24.70
C LEU A 62 12.89 -12.76 24.41
N PRO A 63 11.92 -13.40 25.08
CA PRO A 63 11.42 -14.71 24.68
C PRO A 63 11.04 -14.73 23.20
N LYS A 64 11.30 -15.85 22.52
CA LYS A 64 11.18 -15.98 21.05
C LYS A 64 9.79 -15.58 20.56
N GLU A 65 8.76 -15.99 21.27
CA GLU A 65 7.36 -15.68 20.99
C GLU A 65 7.15 -14.16 20.93
N GLN A 66 7.69 -13.42 21.91
CA GLN A 66 7.61 -11.96 21.98
C GLN A 66 8.41 -11.30 20.85
N VAL A 67 9.57 -11.85 20.46
CA VAL A 67 10.33 -11.35 19.30
C VAL A 67 9.49 -11.45 18.02
N GLY A 68 8.81 -12.58 17.82
CA GLY A 68 7.89 -12.77 16.70
C GLY A 68 6.73 -11.77 16.71
N GLU A 69 6.15 -11.49 17.88
CA GLU A 69 5.11 -10.48 18.04
C GLU A 69 5.61 -9.07 17.70
N MET A 70 6.81 -8.70 18.14
CA MET A 70 7.43 -7.40 17.82
C MET A 70 7.66 -7.23 16.31
N MET A 71 8.09 -8.29 15.63
CA MET A 71 8.25 -8.27 14.18
C MET A 71 6.89 -8.15 13.45
N ARG A 72 5.85 -8.87 13.91
CA ARG A 72 4.50 -8.76 13.35
C ARG A 72 3.91 -7.36 13.57
N ALA A 73 4.11 -6.77 14.75
CA ALA A 73 3.70 -5.40 15.03
C ALA A 73 4.38 -4.40 14.09
N ALA A 74 5.67 -4.59 13.81
CA ALA A 74 6.40 -3.80 12.82
C ALA A 74 5.84 -4.00 11.39
N SER A 75 5.53 -5.24 11.00
CA SER A 75 4.89 -5.58 9.70
C SER A 75 3.57 -4.85 9.51
N LEU A 76 2.71 -4.83 10.55
CA LEU A 76 1.44 -4.10 10.54
C LEU A 76 1.63 -2.59 10.38
N LYS A 77 2.64 -2.01 11.05
CA LYS A 77 2.96 -0.59 10.89
C LYS A 77 3.43 -0.28 9.47
N GLN A 78 4.29 -1.12 8.90
CA GLN A 78 4.74 -0.97 7.51
C GLN A 78 3.58 -1.07 6.52
N ARG A 79 2.66 -2.03 6.73
CA ARG A 79 1.43 -2.14 5.94
C ARG A 79 0.65 -0.84 5.93
N ALA A 80 0.36 -0.28 7.10
CA ALA A 80 -0.38 0.97 7.21
C ALA A 80 0.30 2.13 6.47
N MET A 81 1.64 2.22 6.54
CA MET A 81 2.40 3.25 5.82
C MET A 81 2.31 3.09 4.30
N MET A 82 2.37 1.85 3.80
CA MET A 82 2.25 1.57 2.36
C MET A 82 0.82 1.83 1.85
N GLU A 83 -0.20 1.54 2.66
CA GLU A 83 -1.62 1.69 2.30
C GLU A 83 -2.16 3.13 2.44
N ARG A 84 -1.52 4.02 3.23
CA ARG A 84 -2.03 5.36 3.62
C ARG A 84 -2.70 6.17 2.51
N ASN A 85 -2.12 6.20 1.31
CA ASN A 85 -2.63 6.99 0.19
C ASN A 85 -3.35 6.15 -0.89
N LEU A 86 -3.39 4.82 -0.71
CA LEU A 86 -4.18 3.93 -1.56
C LEU A 86 -5.67 4.07 -1.29
N VAL A 87 -6.05 4.36 -0.04
CA VAL A 87 -7.44 4.62 0.35
C VAL A 87 -8.05 5.72 -0.53
N VAL A 88 -7.32 6.80 -0.78
CA VAL A 88 -7.79 7.90 -1.63
C VAL A 88 -8.04 7.44 -3.07
N LEU A 89 -7.16 6.62 -3.65
CA LEU A 89 -7.35 6.07 -5.00
C LEU A 89 -8.55 5.13 -5.06
N GLY A 90 -8.75 4.30 -4.03
CA GLY A 90 -9.91 3.42 -3.92
C GLY A 90 -11.21 4.22 -3.80
N THR A 91 -11.24 5.25 -2.96
CA THR A 91 -12.41 6.14 -2.82
C THR A 91 -12.70 6.84 -4.14
N LEU A 92 -11.72 7.47 -4.79
CA LEU A 92 -11.92 8.15 -6.08
C LEU A 92 -12.41 7.19 -7.16
N GLY A 93 -11.83 5.99 -7.23
CA GLY A 93 -12.25 4.96 -8.18
C GLY A 93 -13.72 4.55 -8.00
N ASN A 94 -14.19 4.51 -6.75
CA ASN A 94 -15.56 4.14 -6.44
C ASN A 94 -16.55 5.31 -6.52
N THR A 95 -16.16 6.53 -6.16
CA THR A 95 -17.08 7.68 -6.05
C THR A 95 -17.15 8.54 -7.32
N ALA A 96 -16.07 8.64 -8.09
CA ALA A 96 -16.04 9.50 -9.29
C ALA A 96 -17.11 9.15 -10.35
N PRO A 97 -17.46 7.87 -10.61
CA PRO A 97 -18.55 7.54 -11.53
C PRO A 97 -19.91 8.08 -11.05
N PHE A 98 -20.17 8.00 -9.75
CA PHE A 98 -21.42 8.50 -9.15
C PHE A 98 -21.50 10.03 -9.20
N ILE A 99 -20.38 10.74 -9.06
CA ILE A 99 -20.33 12.19 -9.26
C ILE A 99 -20.66 12.53 -10.72
N GLY A 100 -20.14 11.78 -11.70
CA GLY A 100 -20.48 11.96 -13.11
C GLY A 100 -21.95 11.69 -13.43
N LEU A 101 -22.53 10.65 -12.81
CA LEU A 101 -23.95 10.33 -12.91
C LEU A 101 -24.83 11.40 -12.23
N LEU A 102 -24.40 11.97 -11.12
CA LEU A 102 -25.10 13.10 -10.51
C LEU A 102 -25.12 14.31 -11.46
N GLY A 103 -24.01 14.56 -12.16
CA GLY A 103 -23.93 15.60 -13.19
C GLY A 103 -24.92 15.39 -14.33
N THR A 104 -25.11 14.15 -14.81
CA THR A 104 -26.13 13.89 -15.83
C THR A 104 -27.53 14.15 -15.31
N VAL A 105 -27.84 13.72 -14.08
CA VAL A 105 -29.15 13.96 -13.46
C VAL A 105 -29.44 15.45 -13.36
N MET A 106 -28.47 16.25 -12.88
CA MET A 106 -28.62 17.71 -12.80
C MET A 106 -28.81 18.36 -14.18
N GLY A 107 -27.99 17.98 -15.18
CA GLY A 107 -28.10 18.55 -16.52
C GLY A 107 -29.42 18.21 -17.22
N ILE A 108 -29.93 16.99 -17.01
CA ILE A 108 -31.27 16.60 -17.51
C ILE A 108 -32.36 17.41 -16.82
N ILE A 109 -32.31 17.60 -15.50
CA ILE A 109 -33.27 18.43 -14.76
C ILE A 109 -33.28 19.86 -15.30
N GLN A 110 -32.09 20.44 -15.52
CA GLN A 110 -31.96 21.80 -16.08
C GLN A 110 -32.54 21.88 -17.50
N ALA A 111 -32.24 20.91 -18.36
CA ALA A 111 -32.76 20.86 -19.72
C ALA A 111 -34.30 20.83 -19.76
N PHE A 112 -34.93 20.07 -18.86
CA PHE A 112 -36.40 20.03 -18.75
C PHE A 112 -36.99 21.31 -18.15
N HIS A 113 -36.30 21.94 -17.19
CA HIS A 113 -36.72 23.23 -16.65
C HIS A 113 -36.72 24.32 -17.72
N ASP A 114 -35.67 24.38 -18.55
CA ASP A 114 -35.55 25.37 -19.62
C ASP A 114 -36.58 25.13 -20.75
N LEU A 115 -36.96 23.87 -20.99
CA LEU A 115 -38.06 23.51 -21.88
C LEU A 115 -39.43 23.95 -21.34
N ALA A 116 -39.62 23.97 -20.02
CA ALA A 116 -40.88 24.41 -19.40
C ALA A 116 -41.00 25.94 -19.31
N GLY A 117 -39.92 26.68 -19.61
CA GLY A 117 -39.86 28.14 -19.54
C GLY A 117 -40.41 28.87 -20.79
N PRO A 118 -40.49 30.22 -20.75
CA PRO A 118 -41.07 31.02 -21.83
C PRO A 118 -40.38 30.87 -23.20
N GLN A 119 -39.13 30.38 -23.24
CA GLN A 119 -38.36 30.16 -24.46
C GLN A 119 -38.75 28.88 -25.25
N ALA A 120 -39.69 28.08 -24.74
CA ALA A 120 -40.14 26.83 -25.35
C ALA A 120 -40.69 26.96 -26.78
N ALA A 121 -41.27 28.12 -27.12
CA ALA A 121 -42.16 28.28 -28.28
C ALA A 121 -41.47 28.29 -29.66
N ALA A 122 -40.13 28.38 -29.75
CA ALA A 122 -39.43 28.44 -31.05
C ALA A 122 -38.29 27.41 -31.23
N ASN A 123 -37.57 27.03 -30.17
CA ASN A 123 -36.34 26.20 -30.27
C ASN A 123 -36.20 25.10 -29.19
N GLY A 124 -37.29 24.71 -28.52
CA GLY A 124 -37.26 23.84 -27.33
C GLY A 124 -36.50 22.51 -27.51
N ALA A 125 -36.62 21.86 -28.67
CA ALA A 125 -35.92 20.60 -28.95
C ALA A 125 -34.38 20.76 -29.02
N SER A 126 -33.90 21.88 -29.56
CA SER A 126 -32.46 22.14 -29.66
C SER A 126 -31.85 22.47 -28.30
N VAL A 127 -32.56 23.24 -27.46
CA VAL A 127 -32.11 23.60 -26.11
C VAL A 127 -31.95 22.35 -25.24
N VAL A 128 -32.94 21.45 -25.27
CA VAL A 128 -32.88 20.19 -24.51
C VAL A 128 -31.74 19.29 -24.99
N ALA A 129 -31.54 19.19 -26.31
CA ALA A 129 -30.48 18.37 -26.88
C ALA A 129 -29.08 18.84 -26.42
N VAL A 130 -28.86 20.16 -26.31
CA VAL A 130 -27.61 20.73 -25.79
C VAL A 130 -27.42 20.41 -24.31
N GLY A 131 -28.45 20.60 -23.47
CA GLY A 131 -28.36 20.29 -22.03
C GLY A 131 -28.11 18.80 -21.74
N ILE A 132 -28.70 17.90 -22.55
CA ILE A 132 -28.41 16.46 -22.46
C ILE A 132 -26.99 16.14 -22.90
N ALA A 133 -26.48 16.78 -23.95
CA ALA A 133 -25.11 16.57 -24.41
C ALA A 133 -24.09 16.99 -23.33
N GLU A 134 -24.29 18.13 -22.67
CA GLU A 134 -23.46 18.58 -21.55
C GLU A 134 -23.53 17.63 -20.35
N ALA A 135 -24.72 17.14 -20.03
CA ALA A 135 -24.91 16.10 -19.03
C ALA A 135 -24.02 14.87 -19.32
N LEU A 136 -24.02 14.36 -20.55
CA LEU A 136 -23.21 13.19 -20.93
C LEU A 136 -21.70 13.43 -20.78
N VAL A 137 -21.23 14.66 -21.00
CA VAL A 137 -19.82 15.03 -20.76
C VAL A 137 -19.46 14.88 -19.28
N ALA A 138 -20.37 15.21 -18.34
CA ALA A 138 -20.13 15.04 -16.91
C ALA A 138 -19.91 13.56 -16.52
N THR A 139 -20.67 12.63 -17.10
CA THR A 139 -20.46 11.19 -16.89
C THR A 139 -19.14 10.72 -17.51
N ALA A 140 -18.82 11.17 -18.72
CA ALA A 140 -17.54 10.84 -19.34
C ALA A 140 -16.35 11.32 -18.48
N ALA A 141 -16.44 12.52 -17.90
CA ALA A 141 -15.43 13.05 -16.99
C ALA A 141 -15.29 12.21 -15.70
N GLY A 142 -16.41 11.78 -15.11
CA GLY A 142 -16.41 10.90 -13.94
C GLY A 142 -15.70 9.57 -14.22
N LEU A 143 -15.98 8.95 -15.37
CA LEU A 143 -15.32 7.71 -15.80
C LEU A 143 -13.82 7.92 -16.10
N PHE A 144 -13.47 9.04 -16.73
CA PHE A 144 -12.08 9.39 -17.04
C PHE A 144 -11.21 9.50 -15.78
N VAL A 145 -11.79 9.95 -14.67
CA VAL A 145 -11.11 10.00 -13.36
C VAL A 145 -11.09 8.62 -12.67
N ALA A 146 -12.22 7.90 -12.72
CA ALA A 146 -12.39 6.63 -12.02
C ALA A 146 -11.49 5.51 -12.55
N ILE A 147 -11.42 5.34 -13.88
CA ILE A 147 -10.72 4.22 -14.51
C ILE A 147 -9.23 4.21 -14.14
N PRO A 148 -8.46 5.31 -14.30
CA PRO A 148 -7.06 5.33 -13.88
C PRO A 148 -6.90 5.12 -12.38
N ALA A 149 -7.79 5.70 -11.55
CA ALA A 149 -7.72 5.57 -10.10
C ALA A 149 -7.81 4.11 -9.65
N VAL A 150 -8.76 3.33 -10.20
CA VAL A 150 -8.92 1.90 -9.92
C VAL A 150 -7.72 1.09 -10.41
N VAL A 151 -7.21 1.37 -11.62
CA VAL A 151 -6.04 0.67 -12.17
C VAL A 151 -4.82 0.84 -11.27
N PHE A 152 -4.51 2.08 -10.88
CA PHE A 152 -3.38 2.35 -9.99
C PHE A 152 -3.59 1.80 -8.58
N TYR A 153 -4.80 1.90 -8.04
CA TYR A 153 -5.14 1.29 -6.76
C TYR A 153 -4.82 -0.21 -6.75
N ASN A 154 -5.31 -0.95 -7.74
CA ASN A 154 -5.08 -2.39 -7.87
C ASN A 154 -3.60 -2.73 -8.06
N TYR A 155 -2.88 -1.94 -8.87
CA TYR A 155 -1.45 -2.12 -9.08
C TYR A 155 -0.66 -1.99 -7.78
N PHE A 156 -0.87 -0.90 -7.02
CA PHE A 156 -0.14 -0.68 -5.78
C PHE A 156 -0.58 -1.66 -4.68
N LEU A 157 -1.86 -2.02 -4.62
CA LEU A 157 -2.35 -3.01 -3.67
C LEU A 157 -1.67 -4.38 -3.88
N LYS A 158 -1.48 -4.79 -5.14
CA LYS A 158 -0.70 -6.00 -5.47
C LYS A 158 0.75 -5.87 -4.99
N ARG A 159 1.38 -4.71 -5.17
CA ARG A 159 2.75 -4.45 -4.69
C ARG A 159 2.85 -4.53 -3.16
N VAL A 160 1.91 -3.93 -2.43
CA VAL A 160 1.83 -4.05 -0.96
C VAL A 160 1.77 -5.52 -0.56
N LYS A 161 0.88 -6.30 -1.18
CA LYS A 161 0.71 -7.72 -0.85
C LYS A 161 2.00 -8.51 -1.03
N LEU A 162 2.73 -8.29 -2.13
CA LEU A 162 4.02 -8.96 -2.37
C LEU A 162 5.03 -8.65 -1.28
N VAL A 163 5.22 -7.37 -0.95
CA VAL A 163 6.18 -6.94 0.10
C VAL A 163 5.79 -7.49 1.48
N LEU A 164 4.49 -7.56 1.79
CA LEU A 164 4.02 -8.18 3.03
C LEU A 164 4.29 -9.68 3.06
N THR A 165 4.09 -10.39 1.95
CA THR A 165 4.46 -11.81 1.85
C THR A 165 5.95 -12.00 2.11
N ASP A 166 6.83 -11.20 1.50
CA ASP A 166 8.28 -11.27 1.73
C ASP A 166 8.62 -10.99 3.20
N THR A 167 7.91 -10.06 3.83
CA THR A 167 8.06 -9.73 5.24
C THR A 167 7.68 -10.91 6.14
N GLU A 168 6.54 -11.57 5.88
CA GLU A 168 6.11 -12.75 6.65
C GLU A 168 7.08 -13.92 6.50
N VAL A 169 7.61 -14.16 5.29
CA VAL A 169 8.64 -15.18 5.07
C VAL A 169 9.89 -14.87 5.90
N ALA A 170 10.37 -13.62 5.87
CA ALA A 170 11.54 -13.21 6.63
C ALA A 170 11.34 -13.34 8.16
N ILE A 171 10.13 -13.04 8.67
CA ILE A 171 9.77 -13.28 10.07
C ILE A 171 9.93 -14.76 10.43
N VAL A 172 9.37 -15.66 9.62
CA VAL A 172 9.44 -17.11 9.87
C VAL A 172 10.89 -17.59 9.85
N GLU A 173 11.67 -17.22 8.84
CA GLU A 173 13.09 -17.60 8.75
C GLU A 173 13.89 -17.12 9.96
N MET A 174 13.69 -15.87 10.38
CA MET A 174 14.36 -15.29 11.54
C MET A 174 13.98 -16.01 12.84
N MET A 175 12.70 -16.35 13.02
CA MET A 175 12.22 -17.12 14.17
C MET A 175 12.83 -18.52 14.23
N VAL A 176 12.98 -19.19 13.08
CA VAL A 176 13.67 -20.48 12.99
C VAL A 176 15.14 -20.35 13.37
N LEU A 177 15.83 -19.33 12.88
CA LEU A 177 17.24 -19.07 13.22
C LEU A 177 17.44 -18.82 14.73
N LEU A 178 16.58 -18.00 15.34
CA LEU A 178 16.60 -17.78 16.79
C LEU A 178 16.28 -19.07 17.56
N SER A 179 15.43 -19.93 17.00
CA SER A 179 15.09 -21.21 17.59
C SER A 179 16.29 -22.16 17.67
N LEU A 180 17.03 -22.29 16.57
CA LEU A 180 18.24 -23.09 16.49
C LEU A 180 19.32 -22.59 17.47
N ARG A 181 19.53 -21.29 17.54
CA ARG A 181 20.53 -20.69 18.46
C ARG A 181 20.19 -20.93 19.94
N GLY A 182 18.90 -20.90 20.28
CA GLY A 182 18.44 -21.24 21.62
C GLY A 182 18.68 -22.70 21.98
N SER A 183 18.58 -23.63 21.03
CA SER A 183 18.85 -25.07 21.26
C SER A 183 20.34 -25.35 21.53
N GLU A 184 21.23 -24.71 20.75
CA GLU A 184 22.68 -24.86 20.92
C GLU A 184 23.20 -24.29 22.25
N ALA A 185 22.56 -23.23 22.77
CA ALA A 185 22.90 -22.66 24.08
C ALA A 185 22.51 -23.59 25.24
N THR A 186 21.35 -24.24 25.17
CA THR A 186 20.87 -25.17 26.22
C THR A 186 21.67 -26.49 26.22
N GLY A 187 22.10 -26.96 25.06
CA GLY A 187 22.92 -28.18 24.96
C GLY A 187 24.32 -28.07 25.59
N LYS A 188 24.90 -26.87 25.67
CA LYS A 188 26.21 -26.65 26.32
C LYS A 188 26.12 -26.57 27.85
N THR A 189 24.95 -26.27 28.41
CA THR A 189 24.75 -26.14 29.87
C THR A 189 24.57 -27.50 30.56
N HIS A 190 24.11 -28.53 29.85
CA HIS A 190 23.98 -29.89 30.40
C HIS A 190 25.21 -30.79 30.19
N ALA A 191 26.24 -30.29 29.50
CA ALA A 191 27.49 -31.01 29.25
C ALA A 191 28.63 -30.59 30.19
N ARG A 192 28.32 -29.93 31.32
CA ARG A 192 29.27 -29.53 32.37
C ARG A 192 28.83 -30.03 33.73
#